data_AF-A0AA86J3J5-F1
#
_entry.id   AF-A0AA86J3J5-F1
#
_cell.length_a   1.000
_cell.length_b   1.000
_cell.length_c   1.000
_cell.angle_alpha   90.00
_cell.angle_beta   90.00
_cell.angle_gamma   90.00
#
_symmetry.space_group_name_H-M   'P 1'
#
loop_
_entity.id
_entity.type
_entity.pdbx_description
1 polymer ?
#
loop_
_entity_poly.entity_id
_entity_poly.type
_entity_poly.pdbx_seq_one_letter_code
_entity_poly.pdbx_strand_id
1 'polypeptide(L)'
;MPHITRCITEPIRDSRNLSFDQRLKAEDFGLILAWENGRRDQSIELDLKQSFEKGALPLAVWKGGVDPEVKSKLKKVGSFLYLAYMQGLLGKDLDVNTDLDLELICALTGVKVTFTSDVSKLSKAA
;
A
#
# COMPACT_ATOMS: atom_id res chain seq x y z
N MET A 1 -5.27 -8.58 -16.03
CA MET A 1 -6.45 -8.31 -15.16
C MET A 1 -5.89 -8.15 -13.76
N PRO A 2 -6.25 -7.10 -12.99
CA PRO A 2 -6.92 -5.86 -13.35
C PRO A 2 -6.15 -4.63 -12.83
N HIS A 3 -6.03 -3.61 -13.67
CA HIS A 3 -5.69 -2.27 -13.20
C HIS A 3 -6.85 -1.73 -12.36
N ILE A 4 -6.61 -1.47 -11.08
CA ILE A 4 -7.62 -0.96 -10.15
C ILE A 4 -7.43 0.55 -9.97
N THR A 5 -8.48 1.30 -10.29
CA THR A 5 -8.52 2.76 -10.12
C THR A 5 -9.75 3.23 -9.35
N ARG A 6 -9.60 4.17 -8.41
CA ARG A 6 -10.70 4.88 -7.73
C ARG A 6 -10.34 6.32 -7.46
N CYS A 7 -11.29 7.23 -7.66
CA CYS A 7 -11.09 8.65 -7.37
C CYS A 7 -11.26 8.93 -5.87
N ILE A 8 -10.43 9.81 -5.31
CA ILE A 8 -10.45 10.22 -3.89
C ILE A 8 -11.79 10.81 -3.45
N THR A 9 -12.57 11.36 -4.37
CA THR A 9 -13.89 11.91 -4.07
C THR A 9 -14.96 10.82 -3.93
N GLU A 10 -14.67 9.58 -4.33
CA GLU A 10 -15.60 8.47 -4.16
C GLU A 10 -15.88 8.24 -2.67
N PRO A 11 -17.15 8.00 -2.29
CA PRO A 11 -17.49 7.71 -0.91
C PRO A 11 -16.84 6.38 -0.49
N ILE A 12 -16.37 6.34 0.75
CA ILE A 12 -15.88 5.11 1.36
C ILE A 12 -17.04 4.11 1.46
N ARG A 13 -16.81 2.85 1.03
CA ARG A 13 -17.84 1.81 1.05
C ARG A 13 -18.36 1.58 2.48
N ASP A 14 -19.68 1.43 2.60
CA ASP A 14 -20.31 1.13 3.88
C ASP A 14 -20.00 -0.31 4.30
N SER A 15 -19.24 -0.46 5.38
CA SER A 15 -18.87 -1.74 5.96
C SER A 15 -20.05 -2.54 6.51
N ARG A 16 -21.24 -1.94 6.67
CA ARG A 16 -22.48 -2.62 7.07
C ARG A 16 -23.09 -3.46 5.95
N ASN A 17 -22.78 -3.11 4.69
CA ASN A 17 -23.33 -3.79 3.51
C ASN A 17 -22.38 -4.84 2.91
N LEU A 18 -21.15 -4.93 3.41
CA LEU A 18 -20.12 -5.84 2.91
C LEU A 18 -19.41 -6.57 4.05
N SER A 19 -19.41 -7.90 3.99
CA SER A 19 -18.64 -8.71 4.94
C SER A 19 -17.14 -8.42 4.82
N PHE A 20 -16.37 -8.68 5.89
CA PHE A 20 -14.92 -8.51 5.85
C PHE A 20 -14.27 -9.36 4.73
N ASP A 21 -14.75 -10.59 4.56
CA ASP A 21 -14.32 -11.48 3.48
C ASP A 21 -14.64 -10.92 2.10
N GLN A 22 -15.81 -10.30 1.91
CA GLN A 22 -16.15 -9.64 0.64
C GLN A 22 -15.29 -8.40 0.38
N ARG A 23 -14.87 -7.68 1.42
CA ARG A 23 -13.99 -6.51 1.29
C ARG A 23 -12.54 -6.89 1.01
N LEU A 24 -12.09 -8.06 1.47
CA LEU A 24 -10.72 -8.54 1.33
C LEU A 24 -10.52 -9.47 0.13
N LYS A 25 -11.50 -10.31 -0.20
CA LYS A 25 -11.45 -11.31 -1.28
C LYS A 25 -12.22 -10.90 -2.53
N ALA A 26 -12.64 -9.63 -2.63
CA ALA A 26 -13.21 -9.11 -3.86
C ALA A 26 -12.16 -9.06 -4.98
N GLU A 27 -12.63 -8.84 -6.21
CA GLU A 27 -11.80 -8.79 -7.44
C GLU A 27 -10.65 -7.77 -7.38
N ASP A 28 -10.72 -6.81 -6.46
CA ASP A 28 -9.69 -5.81 -6.18
C ASP A 28 -8.60 -6.30 -5.22
N PHE A 29 -8.62 -7.57 -4.80
CA PHE A 29 -7.66 -8.18 -3.86
C PHE A 29 -7.49 -7.39 -2.55
N GLY A 30 -8.52 -6.66 -2.12
CA GLY A 30 -8.48 -5.80 -0.94
C GLY A 30 -7.74 -4.46 -1.13
N LEU A 31 -7.37 -4.07 -2.36
CA LEU A 31 -6.72 -2.80 -2.65
C LEU A 31 -7.62 -1.60 -2.32
N ILE A 32 -8.92 -1.67 -2.65
CA ILE A 32 -9.85 -0.58 -2.30
C ILE A 32 -10.00 -0.51 -0.78
N LEU A 33 -10.02 -1.66 -0.09
CA LEU A 33 -10.10 -1.68 1.37
C LEU A 33 -8.87 -1.03 2.03
N ALA A 34 -7.67 -1.37 1.55
CA ALA A 34 -6.43 -0.79 2.05
C ALA A 34 -6.39 0.73 1.80
N TRP A 35 -6.80 1.18 0.62
CA TRP A 35 -6.90 2.60 0.29
C TRP A 35 -7.93 3.36 1.15
N GLU A 36 -9.11 2.78 1.36
CA GLU A 36 -10.14 3.33 2.25
C GLU A 36 -9.65 3.45 3.69
N ASN A 37 -8.89 2.46 4.18
CA ASN A 37 -8.27 2.52 5.50
C ASN A 37 -7.24 3.66 5.59
N GLY A 38 -6.38 3.81 4.58
CA GLY A 38 -5.45 4.94 4.51
C GLY A 38 -6.17 6.28 4.56
N ARG A 39 -7.31 6.43 3.87
CA ARG A 39 -8.12 7.66 3.94
C ARG A 39 -8.70 7.93 5.33
N ARG A 40 -9.14 6.88 6.05
CA ARG A 40 -9.64 7.01 7.43
C ARG A 40 -8.52 7.40 8.40
N ASP A 41 -7.34 6.84 8.19
CA ASP A 41 -6.17 7.08 9.04
C ASP A 41 -5.48 8.41 8.73
N GLN A 42 -5.84 9.09 7.63
CA GLN A 42 -5.20 10.34 7.20
C GLN A 42 -5.14 11.42 8.30
N SER A 43 -6.15 11.51 9.15
CA SER A 43 -6.20 12.48 10.25
C SER A 43 -5.56 11.97 11.56
N ILE A 44 -5.26 10.67 11.64
CA ILE A 44 -4.76 9.99 12.84
C ILE A 44 -3.25 9.77 12.70
N GLU A 45 -2.82 9.22 11.57
CA GLU A 45 -1.44 8.82 11.25
C GLU A 45 -0.69 9.95 10.53
N LEU A 46 -0.70 11.16 11.12
CA LEU A 46 -0.06 12.36 10.55
C LEU A 46 1.46 12.17 10.36
N ASP A 47 2.13 11.52 11.30
CA ASP A 47 3.58 11.26 11.22
C ASP A 47 3.92 10.31 10.06
N LEU A 48 3.06 9.30 9.86
CA LEU A 48 3.19 8.34 8.76
C LEU A 48 2.96 9.05 7.41
N LYS A 49 1.94 9.91 7.33
CA LYS A 49 1.66 10.72 6.15
C LYS A 49 2.84 11.62 5.80
N GLN A 50 3.37 12.37 6.78
CA GLN A 50 4.54 13.23 6.57
C GLN A 50 5.77 12.45 6.10
N SER A 51 5.95 11.23 6.60
CA SER A 51 7.03 10.35 6.16
C SER A 51 6.87 9.97 4.69
N PHE A 52 5.67 9.55 4.28
CA PHE A 52 5.38 9.25 2.88
C PHE A 52 5.51 10.48 1.96
N GLU A 53 5.10 11.66 2.41
CA GLU A 53 5.27 12.92 1.66
C GLU A 53 6.75 13.24 1.41
N LYS A 54 7.64 12.88 2.34
CA LYS A 54 9.10 12.98 2.18
C LYS A 54 9.69 11.87 1.30
N GLY A 55 8.87 10.99 0.73
CA GLY A 55 9.32 9.85 -0.07
C GLY A 55 9.88 8.70 0.76
N ALA A 56 9.66 8.71 2.08
CA ALA A 56 9.98 7.56 2.92
C ALA A 56 8.99 6.43 2.69
N LEU A 57 9.42 5.20 2.96
CA LEU A 57 8.56 4.02 3.04
C LEU A 57 8.58 3.49 4.48
N PRO A 58 7.89 4.14 5.42
CA PRO A 58 7.87 3.73 6.83
C PRO A 58 7.22 2.36 7.03
N LEU A 59 7.57 1.67 8.13
CA LEU A 59 6.84 0.49 8.60
C LEU A 59 5.37 0.86 8.83
N ALA A 60 4.46 0.08 8.23
CA ALA A 60 3.02 0.20 8.41
C ALA A 60 2.44 -1.20 8.69
N VAL A 61 1.15 -1.26 9.03
CA VAL A 61 0.43 -2.53 9.26
C VAL A 61 0.51 -3.47 8.04
N TRP A 62 0.67 -2.90 6.85
CA TRP A 62 0.81 -3.65 5.59
C TRP A 62 2.28 -3.94 5.24
N LYS A 63 2.55 -5.12 4.68
CA LYS A 63 3.90 -5.50 4.22
C LYS A 63 4.35 -4.58 3.08
N GLY A 64 5.41 -3.81 3.31
CA GLY A 64 5.99 -2.90 2.32
C GLY A 64 6.92 -1.83 2.90
N GLY A 65 6.79 -1.54 4.20
CA GLY A 65 7.65 -0.59 4.88
C GLY A 65 9.10 -1.06 5.05
N VAL A 66 10.02 -0.13 5.09
CA VAL A 66 11.46 -0.32 5.31
C VAL A 66 11.80 0.10 6.72
N ASP A 67 12.37 -0.82 7.49
CA ASP A 67 12.88 -0.52 8.83
C ASP A 67 14.14 0.35 8.71
N PRO A 68 14.20 1.53 9.35
CA PRO A 68 15.36 2.42 9.28
C PRO A 68 16.65 1.81 9.87
N GLU A 69 16.56 0.81 10.74
CA GLU A 69 17.73 0.10 11.30
C GLU A 69 18.29 -0.96 10.34
N VAL A 70 17.55 -1.30 9.27
CA VAL A 70 18.03 -2.21 8.23
C VAL A 70 19.08 -1.50 7.37
N LYS A 71 20.35 -1.69 7.73
CA LYS A 71 21.54 -1.22 6.99
C LYS A 71 21.75 -1.93 5.64
N SER A 72 20.89 -2.88 5.27
CA SER A 72 21.09 -3.69 4.07
C SER A 72 20.53 -2.96 2.83
N LYS A 73 21.37 -2.79 1.80
CA LYS A 73 20.97 -2.34 0.45
C LYS A 73 20.20 -3.43 -0.32
N LEU A 74 19.46 -4.31 0.37
CA LEU A 74 18.78 -5.43 -0.25
C LEU A 74 17.49 -4.97 -0.93
N LYS A 75 17.19 -5.57 -2.08
CA LYS A 75 15.90 -5.41 -2.75
C LYS A 75 14.83 -6.00 -1.84
N LYS A 76 13.87 -5.18 -1.40
CA LYS A 76 12.74 -5.64 -0.58
C LYS A 76 11.55 -5.92 -1.49
N VAL A 77 10.73 -6.90 -1.14
CA VAL A 77 9.46 -7.14 -1.83
C VAL A 77 8.31 -6.64 -0.95
N GLY A 78 7.44 -5.80 -1.50
CA GLY A 78 6.27 -5.24 -0.83
C GLY A 78 4.96 -5.73 -1.47
N SER A 79 3.85 -5.61 -0.75
CA SER A 79 2.52 -5.91 -1.28
C SER A 79 1.87 -4.66 -1.85
N PHE A 80 1.11 -4.78 -2.94
CA PHE A 80 0.30 -3.68 -3.47
C PHE A 80 -0.69 -3.09 -2.45
N LEU A 81 -1.09 -3.84 -1.42
CA LEU A 81 -1.91 -3.33 -0.32
C LEU A 81 -1.24 -2.16 0.40
N TYR A 82 0.09 -2.20 0.56
CA TYR A 82 0.85 -1.11 1.15
C TYR A 82 0.79 0.16 0.28
N LEU A 83 0.90 0.01 -1.04
CA LEU A 83 0.81 1.13 -1.98
C LEU A 83 -0.59 1.75 -1.99
N ALA A 84 -1.63 0.92 -2.01
CA ALA A 84 -3.01 1.38 -1.94
C ALA A 84 -3.27 2.16 -0.63
N TYR A 85 -2.81 1.63 0.51
CA TYR A 85 -2.89 2.32 1.80
C TYR A 85 -2.18 3.68 1.78
N MET A 86 -0.94 3.72 1.28
CA MET A 86 -0.16 4.96 1.14
C MET A 86 -0.89 5.99 0.27
N GLN A 87 -1.44 5.59 -0.87
CA GLN A 87 -2.22 6.48 -1.74
C GLN A 87 -3.42 7.08 -0.98
N GLY A 88 -4.13 6.27 -0.20
CA GLY A 88 -5.25 6.73 0.61
C GLY A 88 -4.84 7.72 1.69
N LEU A 89 -3.75 7.43 2.40
CA LEU A 89 -3.21 8.27 3.46
C LEU A 89 -2.73 9.64 2.94
N LEU A 90 -2.12 9.64 1.76
CA LEU A 90 -1.70 10.85 1.05
C LEU A 90 -2.89 11.62 0.44
N GLY A 91 -4.11 11.09 0.48
CA GLY A 91 -5.28 11.70 -0.15
C GLY A 91 -5.23 11.69 -1.67
N LYS A 92 -4.60 10.67 -2.25
CA LYS A 92 -4.49 10.47 -3.70
C LYS A 92 -5.51 9.45 -4.18
N ASP A 93 -5.82 9.52 -5.47
CA ASP A 93 -6.60 8.48 -6.15
C ASP A 93 -5.92 7.11 -5.99
N LEU A 94 -6.73 6.06 -5.86
CA LEU A 94 -6.24 4.70 -5.95
C LEU A 94 -5.88 4.45 -7.41
N ASP A 95 -4.63 4.09 -7.65
CA ASP A 95 -4.12 3.73 -8.97
C ASP A 95 -3.06 2.64 -8.79
N VAL A 96 -3.48 1.40 -8.98
CA VAL A 96 -2.62 0.23 -8.83
C VAL A 96 -2.83 -0.72 -9.99
N ASN A 97 -1.80 -0.85 -10.82
CA ASN A 97 -1.73 -1.88 -11.84
C ASN A 97 -1.05 -3.13 -11.26
N THR A 98 -1.82 -4.19 -11.05
CA THR A 98 -1.30 -5.46 -10.50
C THR A 98 -0.71 -6.40 -11.54
N ASP A 99 -0.83 -6.06 -12.84
CA ASP A 99 -0.23 -6.82 -13.95
C ASP A 99 1.29 -6.57 -14.07
N LEU A 100 1.81 -5.49 -13.46
CA LEU A 100 3.22 -5.09 -13.52
C LEU A 100 3.80 -4.91 -12.13
N ASP A 101 5.02 -5.42 -11.89
CA ASP A 101 5.76 -5.12 -10.68
C ASP A 101 6.10 -3.63 -10.62
N LEU A 102 5.84 -2.96 -9.48
CA LEU A 102 6.18 -1.56 -9.27
C LEU A 102 7.41 -1.43 -8.37
N GLU A 103 8.46 -0.78 -8.84
CA GLU A 103 9.64 -0.50 -8.01
C GLU A 103 9.59 0.93 -7.48
N LEU A 104 9.62 1.10 -6.15
CA LEU A 104 9.84 2.40 -5.50
C LEU A 104 11.15 2.39 -4.72
N ILE A 105 11.77 3.55 -4.57
CA ILE A 105 12.98 3.73 -3.77
C ILE A 105 12.61 4.57 -2.55
N CYS A 106 12.88 4.05 -1.35
CA CYS A 106 12.73 4.81 -0.12
C CYS A 106 13.75 5.96 -0.12
N ALA A 107 13.30 7.21 -0.08
CA ALA A 107 14.19 8.37 -0.08
C ALA A 107 15.08 8.46 1.18
N LEU A 108 14.61 7.93 2.32
CA LEU A 108 15.36 7.95 3.57
C LEU A 108 16.53 6.96 3.60
N THR A 109 16.32 5.75 3.08
CA THR A 109 17.31 4.65 3.20
C THR A 109 17.97 4.28 1.88
N GLY A 110 17.44 4.78 0.75
CA GLY A 110 17.88 4.40 -0.61
C GLY A 110 17.50 2.96 -1.01
N VAL A 111 16.73 2.25 -0.17
CA VAL A 111 16.33 0.87 -0.42
C VAL A 111 15.28 0.82 -1.53
N LYS A 112 15.50 -0.03 -2.53
CA LYS A 112 14.54 -0.33 -3.58
C LYS A 112 13.56 -1.40 -3.11
N VAL A 113 12.26 -1.09 -3.16
CA VAL A 113 11.15 -1.98 -2.83
C VAL A 113 10.38 -2.31 -4.11
N THR A 114 10.31 -3.58 -4.46
CA THR A 114 9.51 -4.10 -5.58
C THR A 114 8.16 -4.57 -5.06
N PHE A 115 7.09 -3.89 -5.45
CA PHE A 115 5.73 -4.24 -5.13
C PHE A 115 5.14 -5.18 -6.17
N THR A 116 4.55 -6.27 -5.73
CA THR A 116 4.05 -7.33 -6.62
C THR A 116 2.78 -7.98 -6.06
N SER A 117 1.98 -8.53 -6.96
CA SER A 117 0.81 -9.36 -6.70
C SER A 117 1.20 -10.84 -6.59
N ASP A 118 2.44 -11.20 -6.97
CA ASP A 118 2.95 -12.57 -6.94
C ASP A 118 3.25 -13.02 -5.51
N VAL A 119 2.36 -13.86 -4.98
CA VAL A 119 2.46 -14.47 -3.64
C VAL A 119 3.77 -15.26 -3.47
N SER A 120 4.32 -15.83 -4.55
CA SER A 120 5.59 -16.57 -4.52
C SER A 120 6.79 -15.65 -4.32
N LYS A 121 6.75 -14.41 -4.83
CA LYS A 121 7.78 -13.40 -4.56
C LYS A 121 7.64 -12.83 -3.15
N LEU A 122 6.40 -12.67 -2.68
CA LEU A 122 6.11 -12.21 -1.32
C LEU A 122 6.51 -13.22 -0.24
N SER A 123 6.41 -14.52 -0.50
CA SER A 123 6.77 -15.57 0.46
C SER A 123 8.28 -15.81 0.57
N LYS A 124 9.05 -15.54 -0.49
CA LYS A 124 10.51 -15.69 -0.51
C LYS A 124 11.27 -14.50 0.08
N ALA A 125 10.60 -13.38 0.31
CA ALA A 125 11.20 -12.15 0.85
C ALA A 125 11.20 -12.10 2.39
N ALA A 126 11.25 -13.26 3.06
CA ALA A 126 11.35 -13.40 4.50
C ALA A 126 12.76 -13.07 5.01
#